data_AF-A0A495YJ90-F1
#
_entry.id   AF-A0A495YJ90-F1
#
_cell.length_a   1.000
_cell.length_b   1.000
_cell.length_c   1.000
_cell.angle_alpha   90.00
_cell.angle_beta   90.00
_cell.angle_gamma   90.00
#
_symmetry.space_group_name_H-M   'P 1'
#
loop_
_entity.id
_entity.type
_entity.pdbx_description
1 polymer ?
#
loop_
_entity_poly.entity_id
_entity_poly.type
_entity_poly.pdbx_seq_one_letter_code
_entity_poly.pdbx_strand_id
1 'polypeptide(L)'
;MRTPALIEPALRQALHGPRRHDVQIALGWDDSQISRFLSGTQGVVIDKIDKLVAAIGFVLVTRKYLDAVATLGEVGVHCECARRGYGECRPDRRYSCES
;
A
#
# COMPACT_ATOMS: atom_id res chain seq x y z
N MET A 1 5.57 17.38 8.69
CA MET A 1 4.45 16.42 8.60
C MET A 1 4.81 15.39 7.54
N ARG A 2 4.61 14.09 7.78
CA ARG A 2 4.80 13.08 6.72
C ARG A 2 3.59 13.16 5.78
N THR A 3 3.83 13.36 4.49
CA THR A 3 2.78 13.38 3.48
C THR A 3 2.22 11.96 3.32
N PRO A 4 0.89 11.76 3.34
CA PRO A 4 0.32 10.44 3.08
C PRO A 4 0.68 9.97 1.67
N ALA A 5 0.96 8.68 1.52
CA ALA A 5 1.09 8.08 0.20
C ALA A 5 -0.29 8.12 -0.50
N LEU A 6 -0.35 8.75 -1.67
CA LEU A 6 -1.56 8.90 -2.46
C LEU A 6 -1.52 7.97 -3.69
N ILE A 7 -2.68 7.56 -4.17
CA ILE A 7 -2.81 6.72 -5.36
C ILE A 7 -2.40 7.49 -6.63
N GLU A 8 -2.74 8.78 -6.72
CA GLU A 8 -2.51 9.60 -7.91
C GLU A 8 -1.02 9.75 -8.30
N PRO A 9 -0.09 10.06 -7.38
CA PRO A 9 1.34 10.14 -7.71
C PRO A 9 1.91 8.78 -8.14
N ALA A 10 1.47 7.68 -7.49
CA ALA A 10 1.90 6.33 -7.85
C ALA A 10 1.42 5.94 -9.26
N LEU A 11 0.18 6.30 -9.62
CA LEU A 11 -0.36 6.10 -10.96
C LEU A 11 0.40 6.91 -12.01
N ARG A 12 0.66 8.21 -11.76
CA ARG A 12 1.44 9.03 -12.69
C ARG A 12 2.83 8.45 -12.90
N GLN A 13 3.52 8.06 -11.84
CA GLN A 13 4.84 7.45 -11.93
C GLN A 13 4.83 6.17 -12.77
N ALA A 14 3.83 5.29 -12.57
CA ALA A 14 3.71 4.06 -13.35
C ALA A 14 3.41 4.33 -14.83
N LEU A 15 2.52 5.28 -15.13
CA LEU A 15 2.07 5.61 -16.48
C LEU A 15 3.09 6.41 -17.32
N HIS A 16 4.03 7.10 -16.66
CA HIS A 16 5.18 7.73 -17.28
C HIS A 16 6.42 6.81 -17.33
N GLY A 17 6.39 5.67 -16.65
CA GLY A 17 7.52 4.77 -16.48
C GLY A 17 7.41 3.45 -17.27
N PRO A 18 8.30 2.48 -16.98
CA PRO A 18 8.35 1.21 -17.71
C PRO A 18 7.09 0.34 -17.50
N ARG A 19 6.33 0.59 -16.44
CA ARG A 19 5.07 -0.13 -16.11
C ARG A 19 3.87 0.34 -16.93
N ARG A 20 4.03 1.36 -17.77
CA ARG A 20 2.95 1.88 -18.63
C ARG A 20 2.29 0.77 -19.45
N HIS A 21 3.10 -0.13 -20.00
CA HIS A 21 2.59 -1.22 -20.84
C HIS A 21 1.73 -2.22 -20.06
N ASP A 22 2.13 -2.56 -18.83
CA ASP A 22 1.36 -3.45 -17.95
C ASP A 22 -0.02 -2.85 -17.64
N VAL A 23 -0.06 -1.53 -17.40
CA VAL A 23 -1.33 -0.81 -17.15
C VAL A 23 -2.19 -0.78 -18.41
N GLN A 24 -1.61 -0.59 -19.60
CA GLN A 24 -2.33 -0.65 -20.87
C GLN A 24 -2.97 -2.01 -21.11
N ILE A 25 -2.21 -3.10 -20.92
CA ILE A 25 -2.72 -4.46 -21.07
C ILE A 25 -3.84 -4.73 -20.07
N ALA A 26 -3.62 -4.42 -18.78
CA ALA A 26 -4.58 -4.69 -17.72
C ALA A 26 -5.93 -3.98 -17.95
N LEU A 27 -5.91 -2.80 -18.58
CA LEU A 27 -7.09 -1.98 -18.81
C LEU A 27 -7.65 -2.11 -20.23
N GLY A 28 -6.96 -2.80 -21.12
CA GLY A 28 -7.27 -2.79 -22.55
C GLY A 28 -7.26 -1.37 -23.11
N TRP A 29 -6.27 -0.57 -22.71
CA TRP A 29 -6.12 0.83 -23.12
C TRP A 29 -4.98 1.01 -24.12
N ASP A 30 -5.22 1.85 -25.12
CA ASP A 30 -4.18 2.35 -26.02
C ASP A 30 -3.49 3.63 -25.49
N ASP A 31 -2.45 4.10 -26.19
CA ASP A 31 -1.74 5.33 -25.82
C ASP A 31 -2.61 6.58 -25.80
N SER A 32 -3.66 6.63 -26.64
CA SER A 32 -4.61 7.75 -26.67
C SER A 32 -5.44 7.78 -25.39
N GLN A 33 -5.87 6.63 -24.90
CA GLN A 33 -6.67 6.50 -23.68
C GLN A 33 -5.82 6.81 -22.45
N ILE A 34 -4.56 6.39 -22.42
CA ILE A 34 -3.62 6.77 -21.36
C ILE A 34 -3.41 8.29 -21.33
N SER A 35 -3.20 8.91 -22.50
CA SER A 35 -3.02 10.37 -22.61
C SER A 35 -4.27 11.14 -22.20
N ARG A 36 -5.46 10.63 -22.53
CA ARG A 36 -6.75 11.20 -22.09
C ARG A 36 -6.97 11.06 -20.59
N PHE A 37 -6.61 9.92 -20.01
CA PHE A 37 -6.69 9.71 -18.57
C PHE A 37 -5.74 10.67 -17.82
N LEU A 38 -4.48 10.79 -18.27
CA LEU A 38 -3.49 11.68 -17.64
C LEU A 38 -3.83 13.16 -17.76
N SER A 39 -4.55 13.56 -18.81
CA SER A 39 -5.06 14.93 -19.02
C SER A 39 -6.40 15.19 -18.32
N GLY A 40 -7.00 14.18 -17.67
CA GLY A 40 -8.29 14.31 -16.98
C GLY A 40 -9.51 14.34 -17.90
N THR A 41 -9.33 14.06 -19.19
CA THR A 41 -10.41 14.05 -20.19
C THR A 41 -11.15 12.70 -20.28
N GLN A 42 -10.62 11.67 -19.61
CA GLN A 42 -11.23 10.35 -19.49
C GLN A 42 -11.24 9.89 -18.02
N GLY A 43 -12.39 9.39 -17.56
CA GLY A 43 -12.54 8.74 -16.26
C GLY A 43 -12.23 7.24 -16.28
N VAL A 44 -12.22 6.63 -15.10
CA VAL A 44 -12.10 5.17 -14.91
C VAL A 44 -13.48 4.63 -14.57
N VAL A 45 -13.94 3.64 -15.35
CA VAL A 45 -15.17 2.90 -15.05
C VAL A 45 -14.96 1.94 -13.88
N ILE A 46 -16.02 1.68 -13.12
CA ILE A 46 -15.93 0.97 -11.83
C ILE A 46 -15.26 -0.41 -11.93
N ASP A 47 -15.50 -1.15 -13.01
CA ASP A 47 -14.92 -2.48 -13.27
C ASP A 47 -13.40 -2.45 -13.54
N LYS A 48 -12.85 -1.28 -13.83
CA LYS A 48 -11.43 -1.08 -14.10
C LYS A 48 -10.65 -0.57 -12.90
N ILE A 49 -11.30 -0.17 -11.81
CA ILE A 49 -10.63 0.40 -10.63
C ILE A 49 -9.66 -0.62 -10.02
N ASP A 50 -10.13 -1.85 -9.77
CA ASP A 50 -9.28 -2.87 -9.15
C ASP A 50 -8.11 -3.27 -10.07
N LYS A 51 -8.38 -3.39 -11.39
CA LYS A 51 -7.35 -3.68 -12.39
C LYS A 51 -6.27 -2.59 -12.44
N LEU A 52 -6.69 -1.33 -12.38
CA LEU A 52 -5.78 -0.17 -12.38
C LEU A 52 -4.87 -0.18 -11.15
N VAL A 53 -5.45 -0.39 -9.96
CA VAL A 53 -4.70 -0.41 -8.69
C VAL A 53 -3.78 -1.63 -8.62
N ALA A 54 -4.22 -2.80 -9.06
CA ALA A 54 -3.40 -4.00 -9.10
C ALA A 54 -2.23 -3.88 -10.10
N ALA A 55 -2.46 -3.26 -11.27
CA ALA A 55 -1.43 -3.05 -12.28
C ALA A 55 -0.27 -2.18 -11.78
N ILE A 56 -0.51 -1.31 -10.79
CA ILE A 56 0.53 -0.53 -10.10
C ILE A 56 1.06 -1.18 -8.81
N GLY A 57 0.66 -2.42 -8.51
CA GLY A 57 1.21 -3.23 -7.41
C GLY A 57 0.60 -2.95 -6.04
N PHE A 58 -0.58 -2.33 -6.00
CA PHE A 58 -1.31 -2.06 -4.77
C PHE A 58 -2.48 -3.02 -4.59
N VAL A 59 -2.90 -3.22 -3.35
CA VAL A 59 -4.07 -4.03 -2.97
C VAL A 59 -4.97 -3.23 -2.04
N LEU A 60 -6.27 -3.46 -2.11
CA LEU A 60 -7.23 -2.85 -1.20
C LEU A 60 -7.28 -3.64 0.11
N VAL A 61 -6.96 -2.99 1.22
CA VAL A 61 -7.12 -3.54 2.57
C VAL A 61 -7.87 -2.56 3.45
N THR A 62 -8.59 -3.07 4.45
CA THR A 62 -9.24 -2.23 5.45
C THR A 62 -8.20 -1.68 6.43
N ARG A 63 -8.50 -0.53 7.05
CA ARG A 63 -7.63 0.03 8.11
C ARG A 63 -7.45 -0.98 9.25
N LYS A 64 -8.53 -1.63 9.67
CA LYS A 64 -8.52 -2.67 10.70
C LYS A 64 -7.49 -3.78 10.44
N TYR A 65 -7.32 -4.18 9.17
CA TYR A 65 -6.30 -5.16 8.80
C TYR A 65 -4.89 -4.66 9.09
N LEU A 66 -4.57 -3.43 8.67
CA LEU A 66 -3.27 -2.82 8.91
C LEU A 66 -3.04 -2.49 10.40
N ASP A 67 -4.08 -2.09 11.12
CA ASP A 67 -4.02 -1.84 12.56
C ASP A 67 -3.69 -3.15 13.31
N ALA A 68 -4.29 -4.28 12.92
CA ALA A 68 -3.96 -5.57 13.49
C ALA A 68 -2.50 -5.97 13.24
N VAL A 69 -1.97 -5.72 12.04
CA VAL A 69 -0.55 -5.95 11.72
C VAL A 69 0.36 -5.04 12.56
N ALA A 70 -0.03 -3.78 12.78
CA ALA A 70 0.72 -2.87 13.63
C ALA A 70 0.77 -3.36 15.09
N THR A 71 -0.38 -3.77 15.65
CA THR A 71 -0.45 -4.35 17.00
C THR A 71 0.41 -5.61 17.10
N LEU A 72 0.37 -6.51 16.13
CA LEU A 72 1.24 -7.69 16.09
C LEU A 72 2.73 -7.31 16.02
N GLY A 73 3.07 -6.26 15.28
CA GLY A 73 4.41 -5.69 15.22
C GLY A 73 4.93 -5.22 16.58
N GLU A 74 4.08 -4.54 17.34
CA GLU A 74 4.37 -4.03 18.68
C GLU A 74 4.56 -5.17 19.70
N VAL A 75 3.66 -6.15 19.72
CA VAL A 75 3.69 -7.22 20.74
C VAL A 75 4.65 -8.37 20.40
N GLY A 76 4.83 -8.68 19.10
CA GLY A 76 5.44 -9.95 18.69
C GLY A 76 6.82 -9.85 18.04
N VAL A 77 7.08 -8.86 17.18
CA VAL A 77 8.24 -8.90 16.27
C VAL A 77 9.43 -8.09 16.80
N HIS A 78 9.16 -6.99 17.51
CA HIS A 78 10.20 -6.16 18.15
C HIS A 78 10.52 -6.56 19.59
N CYS A 79 9.72 -7.43 20.21
CA CYS A 79 9.89 -7.77 21.61
C CYS A 79 11.00 -8.81 21.83
N GLU A 80 12.17 -8.36 22.28
CA GLU A 80 13.27 -9.25 22.66
C GLU A 80 12.92 -10.16 23.85
N CYS A 81 12.16 -9.66 24.83
CA CYS A 81 11.72 -10.43 26.00
C CYS A 81 10.88 -11.65 25.60
N ALA A 82 9.90 -11.48 24.71
CA ALA A 82 9.06 -12.56 24.22
C ALA A 82 9.88 -13.58 23.42
N ARG A 83 10.82 -13.13 22.57
CA ARG A 83 11.74 -14.02 21.82
C ARG A 83 12.67 -14.83 22.73
N ARG A 84 13.02 -14.30 23.89
CA ARG A 84 13.86 -14.96 24.89
C ARG A 84 13.05 -15.73 25.95
N GLY A 85 11.72 -15.74 25.87
CA GLY A 85 10.85 -16.47 26.80
C GLY A 85 10.66 -15.81 28.17
N TYR A 86 10.92 -14.51 28.30
CA TYR A 86 10.77 -13.74 29.55
C TYR A 86 9.44 -12.98 29.66
N GLY A 87 8.45 -13.32 28.83
CA GLY A 87 7.15 -12.64 28.77
C GLY A 87 7.10 -11.43 27.83
N GLU A 88 6.02 -10.64 27.90
CA GLU A 88 5.74 -9.55 26.95
C GLU A 88 6.59 -8.30 27.23
N CYS A 89 6.89 -7.51 26.18
CA CYS A 89 7.59 -6.24 26.31
C CYS A 89 6.57 -5.12 26.54
N ARG A 90 6.81 -4.27 27.54
CA ARG A 90 5.94 -3.11 27.77
C ARG A 90 6.25 -1.94 26.82
N PRO A 91 5.26 -1.09 26.48
CA PRO A 91 5.45 0.16 25.72
C PRO A 91 6.23 1.27 26.46
N ASP A 92 6.74 1.01 27.67
CA ASP A 92 7.56 1.94 28.46
C ASP A 92 8.88 2.23 27.73
N ARG A 93 9.35 3.49 27.79
CA ARG A 93 10.59 4.02 27.17
C ARG A 93 11.88 3.23 27.48
N ARG A 94 11.84 2.23 28.35
CA ARG A 94 12.87 1.20 28.50
C ARG A 94 12.20 -0.17 28.35
N TYR A 95 12.41 -0.82 27.21
CA TYR A 95 12.02 -2.21 26.94
C TYR A 95 12.29 -3.08 28.17
N SER A 96 11.25 -3.35 28.97
CA SER A 96 11.30 -4.16 30.18
C SER A 96 10.35 -5.33 30.01
N CYS A 97 10.80 -6.49 30.46
CA CYS A 97 10.05 -7.73 30.35
C CYS A 97 9.05 -7.81 31.51
N GLU A 98 7.80 -8.14 31.22
CA GLU A 98 6.79 -8.47 32.24
C GLU A 98 6.63 -9.99 32.33
N SER A 99 6.77 -10.53 33.54
CA SER A 99 6.71 -11.97 33.86
C SER A 99 5.28 -12.46 34.08
#